data_AF-U7LGM2-F1
#
_entry.id   AF-U7LGM2-F1
#
_cell.length_a   1.000
_cell.length_b   1.000
_cell.length_c   1.000
_cell.angle_alpha   90.00
_cell.angle_beta   90.00
_cell.angle_gamma   90.00
#
_symmetry.space_group_name_H-M   'P 1'
#
loop_
_entity.id
_entity.type
_entity.pdbx_description
1 polymer ?
#
loop_
_entity_poly.entity_id
_entity_poly.type
_entity_poly.pdbx_seq_one_letter_code
_entity_poly.pdbx_strand_id
1 'polypeptide(L)'
;MAQIISATRTRSYGRAGGKRARFLFQARELLDAARGYAAEGRFDQALEVAYQSALRTAGARVAVSAVARRRRLPSSAWDRLALVGVEEKRWAESFKGYSRTRARVASGLDEVPGGDFVYGLMQRAAQFLDESELETSFGSFAA
;
A
#
# COMPACT_ATOMS: atom_id res chain seq x y z
N MET A 1 -13.02 -12.98 43.84
CA MET A 1 -12.25 -12.04 43.01
C MET A 1 -12.49 -12.36 41.55
N ALA A 2 -13.33 -11.60 40.86
CA ALA A 2 -13.66 -11.83 39.45
C ALA A 2 -12.62 -11.16 38.55
N GLN A 3 -11.88 -11.97 37.79
CA GLN A 3 -10.97 -11.51 36.73
C GLN A 3 -11.80 -11.00 35.55
N ILE A 4 -11.86 -9.68 35.37
CA ILE A 4 -12.49 -9.07 34.20
C ILE A 4 -11.48 -9.15 33.04
N ILE A 5 -11.55 -10.23 32.27
CA ILE A 5 -10.80 -10.36 31.02
C ILE A 5 -11.44 -9.42 29.99
N SER A 6 -10.75 -8.32 29.68
CA SER A 6 -11.22 -7.30 28.73
C SER A 6 -11.34 -7.88 27.32
N ALA A 7 -12.55 -8.29 26.92
CA ALA A 7 -12.88 -8.82 25.59
C ALA A 7 -12.75 -7.81 24.43
N THR A 8 -12.47 -6.54 24.75
CA THR A 8 -12.40 -5.44 23.77
C THR A 8 -11.14 -5.53 22.89
N ARG A 9 -10.08 -6.18 23.37
CA ARG A 9 -8.82 -6.30 22.60
C ARG A 9 -9.01 -7.20 21.39
N THR A 10 -9.62 -8.38 21.55
CA THR A 10 -9.72 -9.42 20.51
C THR A 10 -10.54 -9.01 19.29
N ARG A 11 -11.68 -8.32 19.48
CA ARG A 11 -12.53 -7.86 18.35
C ARG A 11 -11.84 -6.80 17.47
N SER A 12 -11.07 -5.91 18.07
CA SER A 12 -10.40 -4.83 17.34
C SER A 12 -9.28 -5.33 16.43
N TYR A 13 -8.52 -6.35 16.89
CA TYR A 13 -7.48 -7.00 16.09
C TYR A 13 -8.06 -7.78 14.90
N GLY A 14 -9.17 -8.52 15.10
CA GLY A 14 -9.85 -9.22 14.01
C GLY A 14 -10.35 -8.28 12.90
N ARG A 15 -10.90 -7.11 13.26
CA ARG A 15 -11.34 -6.10 12.29
C ARG A 15 -10.17 -5.44 11.53
N ALA A 16 -9.06 -5.16 12.23
CA ALA A 16 -7.85 -4.62 11.61
C ALA A 16 -7.21 -5.62 10.64
N GLY A 17 -7.15 -6.90 11.03
CA GLY A 17 -6.69 -8.00 10.18
C GLY A 17 -7.53 -8.16 8.92
N GLY A 18 -8.86 -8.13 9.04
CA GLY A 18 -9.76 -8.18 7.87
C GLY A 18 -9.61 -6.98 6.93
N LYS A 19 -9.41 -5.77 7.47
CA LYS A 19 -9.15 -4.57 6.66
C LYS A 19 -7.82 -4.66 5.92
N ARG A 20 -6.78 -5.16 6.58
CA ARG A 20 -5.47 -5.39 5.98
C ARG A 20 -5.54 -6.41 4.85
N ALA A 21 -6.16 -7.57 5.09
CA ALA A 21 -6.32 -8.61 4.08
C ALA A 21 -7.04 -8.08 2.82
N ARG A 22 -8.12 -7.30 3.00
CA ARG A 22 -8.82 -6.66 1.88
C ARG A 22 -7.91 -5.71 1.09
N PHE A 23 -7.09 -4.91 1.76
CA PHE A 23 -6.16 -4.01 1.08
C PHE A 23 -5.08 -4.77 0.30
N LEU A 24 -4.50 -5.83 0.88
CA LEU A 24 -3.49 -6.64 0.18
C LEU A 24 -4.09 -7.36 -1.04
N PHE A 25 -5.29 -7.93 -0.91
CA PHE A 25 -6.01 -8.50 -2.04
C PHE A 25 -6.21 -7.49 -3.17
N GLN A 26 -6.68 -6.28 -2.84
CA GLN A 26 -6.84 -5.22 -3.84
C GLN A 26 -5.51 -4.77 -4.46
N ALA A 27 -4.43 -4.73 -3.67
CA ALA A 27 -3.11 -4.39 -4.18
C ALA A 27 -2.62 -5.41 -5.21
N ARG A 28 -2.85 -6.71 -4.96
CA ARG A 28 -2.51 -7.80 -5.88
C ARG A 28 -3.27 -7.69 -7.20
N GLU A 29 -4.59 -7.55 -7.13
CA GLU A 29 -5.46 -7.39 -8.32
C GLU A 29 -5.04 -6.17 -9.17
N LEU A 30 -4.73 -5.05 -8.53
CA LEU A 30 -4.25 -3.85 -9.23
C LEU A 30 -2.88 -4.10 -9.88
N LEU A 31 -1.96 -4.78 -9.19
CA LEU A 31 -0.65 -5.07 -9.76
C LEU A 31 -0.74 -6.00 -10.98
N ASP A 32 -1.63 -6.99 -10.93
CA ASP A 32 -1.89 -7.89 -12.06
C ASP A 32 -2.55 -7.15 -13.24
N ALA A 33 -3.51 -6.26 -12.97
CA ALA A 33 -4.06 -5.37 -13.99
C ALA A 33 -2.99 -4.45 -14.61
N ALA A 34 -2.08 -3.88 -13.80
CA ALA A 34 -0.98 -3.06 -14.31
C ALA A 34 -0.05 -3.83 -15.24
N ARG A 35 0.21 -5.12 -14.94
CA ARG A 35 0.95 -6.03 -15.82
C ARG A 35 0.23 -6.24 -17.15
N GLY A 36 -1.09 -6.44 -17.12
CA GLY A 36 -1.92 -6.52 -18.32
C GLY A 36 -1.82 -5.27 -19.20
N TYR A 37 -2.03 -4.09 -18.62
CA TYR A 37 -1.91 -2.82 -19.35
C TYR A 37 -0.52 -2.60 -19.94
N ALA A 38 0.54 -2.92 -19.20
CA ALA A 38 1.91 -2.78 -19.70
C ALA A 38 2.19 -3.73 -20.88
N ALA A 39 1.69 -4.98 -20.82
CA ALA A 39 1.81 -5.93 -21.93
C ALA A 39 1.07 -5.47 -23.19
N GLU A 40 -0.01 -4.70 -23.04
CA GLU A 40 -0.74 -4.05 -24.14
C GLU A 40 -0.11 -2.71 -24.60
N GLY A 41 1.00 -2.27 -23.99
CA GLY A 41 1.63 -0.98 -24.28
C GLY A 41 0.90 0.25 -23.73
N ARG A 42 -0.12 0.04 -22.87
CA ARG A 42 -0.97 1.08 -22.27
C ARG A 42 -0.30 1.63 -20.99
N PHE A 43 0.82 2.30 -21.18
CA PHE A 43 1.73 2.71 -20.09
C PHE A 43 1.14 3.76 -19.14
N ASP A 44 0.19 4.58 -19.60
CA ASP A 44 -0.56 5.54 -18.77
C ASP A 44 -1.41 4.82 -17.73
N GLN A 45 -2.12 3.79 -18.14
CA GLN A 45 -2.98 2.99 -17.26
C GLN A 45 -2.16 2.06 -16.38
N ALA A 46 -1.07 1.48 -16.90
CA ALA A 46 -0.14 0.70 -16.09
C ALA A 46 0.48 1.57 -14.97
N LEU A 47 0.91 2.80 -15.29
CA LEU A 47 1.43 3.77 -14.31
C LEU A 47 0.40 4.08 -13.22
N GLU A 48 -0.84 4.39 -13.62
CA GLU A 48 -1.93 4.70 -12.72
C GLU A 48 -2.21 3.55 -11.74
N VAL A 49 -2.43 2.37 -12.29
CA VAL A 49 -2.91 1.21 -11.54
C VAL A 49 -1.79 0.63 -10.66
N ALA A 50 -0.53 0.64 -11.12
CA ALA A 50 0.62 0.27 -10.29
C ALA A 50 0.76 1.21 -9.06
N TYR A 51 0.54 2.52 -9.26
CA TYR A 51 0.57 3.47 -8.15
C TYR A 51 -0.58 3.23 -7.15
N GLN A 52 -1.77 2.91 -7.66
CA GLN A 52 -2.91 2.54 -6.82
C GLN A 52 -2.66 1.25 -6.02
N SER A 53 -2.00 0.26 -6.62
CA SER A 53 -1.56 -0.97 -5.92
C SER A 53 -0.71 -0.60 -4.70
N ALA A 54 0.31 0.23 -4.88
CA ALA A 54 1.18 0.68 -3.80
C ALA A 54 0.42 1.45 -2.70
N LEU A 55 -0.57 2.28 -3.06
CA LEU A 55 -1.43 2.97 -2.09
C LEU A 55 -2.27 2.00 -1.25
N ARG A 56 -2.74 0.89 -1.85
CA ARG A 56 -3.48 -0.15 -1.12
C ARG A 56 -2.56 -0.88 -0.16
N THR A 57 -1.35 -1.23 -0.58
CA THR A 57 -0.31 -1.82 0.29
C THR A 57 0.02 -0.89 1.47
N ALA A 58 0.17 0.41 1.24
CA ALA A 58 0.35 1.40 2.31
C ALA A 58 -0.82 1.40 3.30
N GLY A 59 -2.06 1.35 2.79
CA GLY A 59 -3.27 1.22 3.59
C GLY A 59 -3.28 -0.04 4.45
N ALA A 60 -2.77 -1.15 3.92
CA ALA A 60 -2.65 -2.42 4.63
C ALA A 60 -1.71 -2.31 5.84
N ARG A 61 -0.51 -1.76 5.66
CA ARG A 61 0.46 -1.53 6.76
C ARG A 61 -0.08 -0.57 7.81
N VAL A 62 -0.68 0.54 7.39
CA VAL A 62 -1.28 1.51 8.32
C VAL A 62 -2.41 0.86 9.13
N ALA A 63 -3.26 0.04 8.51
CA ALA A 63 -4.46 -0.54 9.14
C ALA A 63 -4.18 -1.39 10.40
N VAL A 64 -3.01 -2.03 10.48
CA VAL A 64 -2.62 -2.85 11.64
C VAL A 64 -1.63 -2.16 12.58
N SER A 65 -1.15 -0.97 12.22
CA SER A 65 -0.24 -0.19 13.06
C SER A 65 -0.97 0.60 14.15
N ALA A 66 -0.21 1.10 15.13
CA ALA A 66 -0.73 2.05 16.12
C ALA A 66 -1.24 3.37 15.48
N VAL A 67 -0.78 3.72 14.28
CA VAL A 67 -1.20 4.93 13.55
C VAL A 67 -2.70 4.88 13.24
N ALA A 68 -3.28 3.71 12.95
CA ALA A 68 -4.71 3.57 12.66
C ALA A 68 -5.63 4.03 13.81
N ARG A 69 -5.11 4.09 15.05
CA ARG A 69 -5.87 4.51 16.23
C ARG A 69 -5.71 6.00 16.56
N ARG A 70 -4.88 6.75 15.82
CA ARG A 70 -4.64 8.17 16.10
C ARG A 70 -5.88 9.01 15.79
N ARG A 71 -6.22 9.94 16.69
CA ARG A 71 -7.36 10.87 16.54
C ARG A 71 -7.22 11.82 15.35
N ARG A 72 -5.99 12.24 15.02
CA ARG A 72 -5.67 13.14 13.91
C ARG A 72 -4.66 12.47 13.01
N LEU A 73 -5.02 12.34 11.73
CA LEU A 73 -4.20 11.72 10.70
C LEU A 73 -4.01 12.70 9.55
N PRO A 74 -2.82 12.72 8.92
CA PRO A 74 -2.64 13.38 7.63
C PRO A 74 -3.68 12.91 6.60
N SER A 75 -3.97 13.70 5.57
CA SER A 75 -4.86 13.28 4.47
C SER A 75 -4.17 12.28 3.54
N SER A 76 -2.88 12.50 3.27
CA SER A 76 -2.04 11.66 2.40
C SER A 76 -1.80 10.26 2.99
N ALA A 77 -2.00 9.23 2.17
CA ALA A 77 -1.69 7.86 2.54
C ALA A 77 -0.20 7.65 2.86
N TRP A 78 0.69 8.32 2.11
CA TRP A 78 2.13 8.25 2.33
C TRP A 78 2.56 8.93 3.62
N ASP A 79 1.94 10.04 3.98
CA ASP A 79 2.22 10.70 5.26
C ASP A 79 1.73 9.87 6.44
N ARG A 80 0.61 9.15 6.29
CA ARG A 80 0.17 8.16 7.29
C ARG A 80 1.15 7.00 7.40
N LEU A 81 1.63 6.48 6.27
CA LEU A 81 2.59 5.39 6.22
C LEU A 81 3.92 5.78 6.90
N ALA A 82 4.44 6.98 6.63
CA ALA A 82 5.67 7.48 7.24
C ALA A 82 5.63 7.62 8.77
N LEU A 83 4.44 7.60 9.39
CA LEU A 83 4.27 7.63 10.85
C LEU A 83 4.33 6.23 11.49
N VAL A 84 4.34 5.16 10.70
CA VAL A 84 4.33 3.77 11.19
C VAL A 84 5.71 3.36 11.69
N GLY A 85 6.76 3.64 10.91
CA GLY A 85 8.13 3.20 11.20
C GLY A 85 9.14 3.71 10.18
N VAL A 86 10.41 3.33 10.38
CA VAL A 86 11.54 3.77 9.55
C VAL A 86 11.44 3.17 8.14
N GLU A 87 11.15 1.87 8.03
CA GLU A 87 10.99 1.21 6.72
C GLU A 87 9.76 1.74 5.97
N GLU A 88 8.64 1.96 6.65
CA GLU A 88 7.45 2.55 6.05
C GLU A 88 7.70 3.98 5.54
N LYS A 89 8.53 4.74 6.26
CA LYS A 89 8.96 6.06 5.81
C LYS A 89 9.79 5.98 4.52
N ARG A 90 10.71 5.02 4.40
CA ARG A 90 11.49 4.80 3.17
C ARG A 90 10.60 4.45 1.98
N TRP A 91 9.61 3.58 2.20
CA TRP A 91 8.61 3.26 1.18
C TRP A 91 7.78 4.50 0.78
N ALA A 92 7.29 5.26 1.76
CA ALA A 92 6.54 6.49 1.51
C ALA A 92 7.34 7.51 0.69
N GLU A 93 8.62 7.72 1.01
CA GLU A 93 9.51 8.62 0.27
C GLU A 93 9.75 8.14 -1.16
N SER A 94 9.96 6.83 -1.34
CA SER A 94 10.15 6.21 -2.66
C SER A 94 8.94 6.41 -3.58
N PHE A 95 7.72 6.24 -3.08
CA PHE A 95 6.50 6.40 -3.90
C PHE A 95 6.07 7.86 -4.10
N LYS A 96 6.40 8.78 -3.18
CA LYS A 96 6.10 10.21 -3.35
C LYS A 96 6.68 10.78 -4.65
N GLY A 97 7.86 10.29 -5.09
CA GLY A 97 8.47 10.69 -6.35
C GLY A 97 7.60 10.42 -7.60
N TYR A 98 6.81 9.35 -7.58
CA TYR A 98 5.93 8.97 -8.69
C TYR A 98 4.62 9.76 -8.72
N SER A 99 4.19 10.33 -7.58
CA SER A 99 2.90 11.00 -7.45
C SER A 99 2.73 12.17 -8.43
N ARG A 100 3.78 12.98 -8.60
CA ARG A 100 3.74 14.17 -9.47
C ARG A 100 3.61 13.77 -10.93
N THR A 101 4.46 12.85 -11.39
CA THR A 101 4.44 12.35 -12.77
C THR A 101 3.09 11.73 -13.10
N ARG A 102 2.58 10.81 -12.25
CA ARG A 102 1.25 10.20 -12.43
C ARG A 102 0.14 11.26 -12.51
N ALA A 103 0.16 12.29 -11.65
CA ALA A 103 -0.86 13.32 -11.66
C ALA A 103 -0.85 14.14 -12.96
N ARG A 104 0.34 14.49 -13.47
CA ARG A 104 0.47 15.28 -14.71
C ARG A 104 0.07 14.46 -15.95
N VAL A 105 0.47 13.19 -16.02
CA VAL A 105 0.03 12.25 -17.07
C VAL A 105 -1.49 12.08 -17.06
N ALA A 106 -2.09 11.84 -15.89
CA ALA A 106 -3.53 11.66 -15.76
C ALA A 106 -4.35 12.92 -16.14
N SER A 107 -3.74 14.11 -16.05
CA SER A 107 -4.34 15.37 -16.48
C SER A 107 -3.98 15.76 -17.92
N GLY A 108 -3.24 14.92 -18.66
CA GLY A 108 -2.79 15.22 -20.02
C GLY A 108 -1.77 16.36 -20.11
N LEU A 109 -1.14 16.74 -18.99
CA LEU A 109 -0.17 17.84 -18.92
C LEU A 109 1.25 17.41 -19.30
N ASP A 110 1.56 16.13 -19.17
CA ASP A 110 2.83 15.53 -19.58
C ASP A 110 2.54 14.30 -20.44
N GLU A 111 3.48 13.97 -21.33
CA GLU A 111 3.48 12.70 -22.06
C GLU A 111 3.68 11.51 -21.13
N VAL A 112 3.20 10.35 -21.56
CA VAL A 112 3.35 9.10 -20.83
C VAL A 112 4.84 8.73 -20.76
N PRO A 113 5.41 8.49 -19.56
CA PRO A 113 6.77 8.04 -19.42
C PRO A 113 7.01 6.74 -20.20
N GLY A 114 8.25 6.55 -20.67
CA GLY A 114 8.66 5.30 -21.33
C GLY A 114 8.51 4.08 -20.43
N GLY A 115 8.48 2.89 -21.05
CA GLY A 115 8.25 1.62 -20.38
C GLY A 115 9.13 1.39 -19.15
N ASP A 116 10.42 1.71 -19.21
CA ASP A 116 11.37 1.52 -18.10
C ASP A 116 10.93 2.23 -16.81
N PHE A 117 10.36 3.44 -16.92
CA PHE A 117 9.85 4.17 -15.76
C PHE A 117 8.66 3.46 -15.13
N VAL A 118 7.73 3.00 -15.97
CA VAL A 118 6.51 2.31 -15.55
C VAL A 118 6.84 0.93 -14.96
N TYR A 119 7.70 0.16 -15.61
CA TYR A 119 8.20 -1.11 -15.09
C TYR A 119 8.95 -0.93 -13.77
N GLY A 120 9.74 0.14 -13.62
CA GLY A 120 10.38 0.48 -12.36
C GLY A 120 9.39 0.74 -11.23
N LEU A 121 8.29 1.45 -11.49
CA LEU A 121 7.21 1.62 -10.50
C LEU A 121 6.53 0.28 -10.17
N MET A 122 6.19 -0.52 -11.18
CA MET A 122 5.56 -1.83 -11.00
C MET A 122 6.43 -2.77 -10.16
N GLN A 123 7.73 -2.79 -10.41
CA GLN A 123 8.68 -3.59 -9.63
C GLN A 123 8.74 -3.13 -8.18
N ARG A 124 8.77 -1.81 -7.92
CA ARG A 124 8.73 -1.28 -6.54
C ARG A 124 7.41 -1.61 -5.84
N ALA A 125 6.28 -1.49 -6.54
CA ALA A 125 4.97 -1.85 -6.01
C ALA A 125 4.89 -3.35 -5.67
N ALA A 126 5.46 -4.21 -6.52
CA ALA A 126 5.58 -5.65 -6.27
C ALA A 126 6.41 -5.94 -5.02
N GLN A 127 7.61 -5.37 -4.92
CA GLN A 127 8.48 -5.54 -3.74
C GLN A 127 7.79 -5.10 -2.45
N PHE A 128 7.13 -3.94 -2.48
CA PHE A 128 6.42 -3.44 -1.30
C PHE A 128 5.25 -4.33 -0.90
N LEU A 129 4.51 -4.85 -1.87
CA LEU A 129 3.41 -5.80 -1.64
C LEU A 129 3.92 -7.11 -1.06
N ASP A 130 4.94 -7.71 -1.68
CA ASP A 130 5.49 -8.99 -1.25
C ASP A 130 6.07 -8.90 0.17
N GLU A 131 6.81 -7.83 0.48
CA GLU A 131 7.32 -7.59 1.85
C GLU A 131 6.17 -7.44 2.86
N SER A 132 5.11 -6.72 2.48
CA SER A 132 3.92 -6.57 3.33
C SER A 132 3.18 -7.89 3.52
N GLU A 133 3.13 -8.77 2.52
CA GLU A 133 2.53 -10.09 2.67
C GLU A 133 3.39 -11.00 3.56
N LEU A 134 4.71 -10.96 3.44
CA LEU A 134 5.65 -11.74 4.26
C LEU A 134 5.59 -11.38 5.75
N GLU A 135 5.46 -10.10 6.11
CA GLU A 135 5.23 -9.68 7.50
C GLU A 135 4.00 -10.39 8.13
N THR A 136 3.00 -10.74 7.32
CA THR A 136 1.83 -11.53 7.78
C THR A 136 2.23 -12.93 8.19
N SER A 137 3.08 -13.56 7.38
CA SER A 137 3.45 -14.96 7.54
C SER A 137 4.26 -15.14 8.82
N PHE A 138 5.28 -14.30 9.02
CA PHE A 138 6.09 -14.33 10.25
C PHE A 138 5.30 -13.97 11.52
N GLY A 139 4.38 -13.00 11.44
CA GLY A 139 3.48 -12.68 12.56
C GLY A 139 2.47 -13.79 12.88
N SER A 140 2.09 -14.61 11.89
CA SER A 140 1.16 -15.74 12.05
C SER A 140 1.82 -17.00 12.61
N PHE A 141 3.14 -17.18 12.45
CA PHE A 141 3.88 -18.30 13.04
C PHE A 141 4.31 -18.04 14.50
N ALA A 142 4.33 -16.77 14.93
CA ALA A 142 4.76 -16.37 16.27
C ALA A 142 3.61 -16.15 17.28
N ALA A 143 2.36 -16.42 16.88
CA ALA A 143 1.14 -16.26 17.68
C ALA A 143 0.52 -17.62 18.03
#